data_AF-A0A150SQT4-F1
#
_entry.id   AF-A0A150SQT4-F1
#
_cell.length_a   1.000
_cell.length_b   1.000
_cell.length_c   1.000
_cell.angle_alpha   90.00
_cell.angle_beta   90.00
_cell.angle_gamma   90.00
#
_symmetry.space_group_name_H-M   'P 1'
#
loop_
_entity.id
_entity.type
_entity.pdbx_description
1 polymer ?
#
loop_
_entity_poly.entity_id
_entity_poly.type
_entity_poly.pdbx_seq_one_letter_code
_entity_poly.pdbx_strand_id
1 'polypeptide(L)'
;MLKHLMIEEMVALVAPWVENAQRRRLFLSIPEIAGLHDKVVEVHAAVLAVRPSKTSASARMTSLNEELARVDERHDHLAKAVSYGIDAHREHCLAEDPPDTGRAAICDQVESRLFPSGLAIIKASPTAESGNTARIARLLDEEPSIAEFLKTIPAPGKRTLLHTAQRWIASGQEISAIEHQRDELAAKEKTAPVVSATILAARNQWLRVVSAVLSNLEISNAPADAVETIRGPVLKGSDRAGRRYASSGTSVAGVAEPRQPAMAGAGGGAGTSVFEG
;
A
#
# COMPACT_ATOMS: atom_id res chain seq x y z
N MET A 1 0.33 34.25 -5.68
CA MET A 1 -0.49 33.04 -5.99
C MET A 1 -0.16 31.92 -5.00
N LEU A 2 -0.26 32.18 -3.69
CA LEU A 2 0.32 31.31 -2.63
C LEU A 2 -0.44 29.99 -2.40
N LYS A 3 -1.70 29.91 -2.84
CA LYS A 3 -2.64 28.82 -2.55
C LYS A 3 -2.21 27.43 -3.06
N HIS A 4 -1.29 27.37 -4.03
CA HIS A 4 -0.86 26.13 -4.68
C HIS A 4 0.35 25.46 -4.01
N LEU A 5 0.90 26.04 -2.95
CA LEU A 5 2.00 25.45 -2.20
C LEU A 5 1.54 24.17 -1.47
N MET A 6 2.42 23.16 -1.43
CA MET A 6 2.27 22.00 -0.56
C MET A 6 2.66 22.36 0.89
N ILE A 7 2.24 21.56 1.88
CA ILE A 7 2.54 21.82 3.31
C ILE A 7 4.05 21.87 3.55
N GLU A 8 4.80 20.99 2.91
CA GLU A 8 6.26 20.92 2.99
C GLU A 8 6.92 22.19 2.45
N GLU A 9 6.35 22.78 1.39
CA GLU A 9 6.84 24.03 0.81
C GLU A 9 6.48 25.23 1.71
N MET A 10 5.30 25.22 2.32
CA MET A 10 4.88 26.22 3.30
C MET A 10 5.81 26.25 4.52
N VAL A 11 6.20 25.07 5.04
CA VAL A 11 7.19 24.93 6.12
C VAL A 11 8.54 25.49 5.66
N ALA A 12 9.06 25.00 4.53
CA ALA A 12 10.39 25.36 4.05
C ALA A 12 10.57 26.86 3.76
N LEU A 13 9.51 27.55 3.32
CA LEU A 13 9.55 28.98 3.03
C LEU A 13 9.60 29.87 4.27
N VAL A 14 9.02 29.41 5.38
CA VAL A 14 8.93 30.19 6.63
C VAL A 14 10.02 29.79 7.64
N ALA A 15 10.52 28.56 7.58
CA ALA A 15 11.58 28.08 8.48
C ALA A 15 12.78 29.03 8.62
N PRO A 16 13.31 29.66 7.55
CA PRO A 16 14.41 30.63 7.70
C PRO A 16 14.06 31.84 8.57
N TRP A 17 12.80 32.29 8.60
CA TRP A 17 12.40 33.44 9.41
C TRP A 17 12.32 33.11 10.91
N VAL A 18 12.20 31.83 11.24
CA VAL A 18 12.02 31.32 12.60
C VAL A 18 13.33 30.72 13.14
N GLU A 19 13.96 29.85 12.37
CA GLU A 19 15.05 28.97 12.82
C GLU A 19 16.44 29.51 12.45
N ASN A 20 16.57 30.25 11.35
CA ASN A 20 17.86 30.81 10.94
C ASN A 20 18.09 32.17 11.63
N ALA A 21 19.10 32.23 12.51
CA ALA A 21 19.38 33.41 13.32
C ALA A 21 19.62 34.70 12.50
N GLN A 22 20.31 34.61 11.37
CA GLN A 22 20.60 35.77 10.52
C GLN A 22 19.32 36.28 9.83
N ARG A 23 18.52 35.38 9.27
CA ARG A 23 17.26 35.69 8.59
C ARG A 23 16.20 36.19 9.56
N ARG A 24 16.14 35.64 10.77
CA ARG A 24 15.31 36.13 11.87
C ARG A 24 15.69 37.56 12.26
N ARG A 25 16.98 37.86 12.44
CA ARG A 25 17.45 39.23 12.75
C ARG A 25 17.06 40.22 11.66
N LEU A 26 17.24 39.84 10.38
CA LEU A 26 16.83 40.67 9.25
C LEU A 26 15.33 40.92 9.23
N PHE A 27 14.52 39.88 9.44
CA PHE A 27 13.06 40.02 9.53
C PHE A 27 12.65 41.01 10.63
N LEU A 28 13.26 40.90 11.81
CA LEU A 28 12.99 41.78 12.95
C LEU A 28 13.51 43.21 12.77
N SER A 29 14.47 43.44 11.86
CA SER A 29 14.99 44.78 11.56
C SER A 29 14.09 45.61 10.64
N ILE A 30 13.09 45.01 10.00
CA ILE A 30 12.16 45.71 9.11
C ILE A 30 10.92 46.12 9.93
N PRO A 31 10.72 47.41 10.25
CA PRO A 31 9.70 47.86 11.19
C PRO A 31 8.27 47.42 10.79
N GLU A 32 7.96 47.43 9.50
CA GLU A 32 6.62 47.13 8.98
C GLU A 32 6.21 45.66 9.14
N ILE A 33 7.18 44.73 9.32
CA ILE A 33 6.89 43.30 9.51
C ILE A 33 7.37 42.74 10.85
N ALA A 34 8.20 43.45 11.60
CA ALA A 34 8.77 42.96 12.86
C ALA A 34 7.69 42.47 13.85
N GLY A 35 6.58 43.22 13.97
CA GLY A 35 5.44 42.86 14.83
C GLY A 35 4.67 41.62 14.39
N LEU A 36 4.90 41.09 13.18
CA LEU A 36 4.28 39.85 12.70
C LEU A 36 5.09 38.60 13.07
N HIS A 37 6.29 38.73 13.67
CA HIS A 37 7.20 37.61 13.89
C HIS A 37 6.58 36.50 14.76
N ASP A 38 5.90 36.85 15.86
CA ASP A 38 5.25 35.86 16.72
C ASP A 38 4.17 35.08 15.96
N LYS A 39 3.43 35.76 15.07
CA LYS A 39 2.44 35.09 14.19
C LYS A 39 3.09 34.19 13.16
N VAL A 40 4.27 34.56 12.66
CA VAL A 40 5.08 33.71 11.78
C VAL A 40 5.53 32.43 12.51
N VAL A 41 5.95 32.54 13.77
CA VAL A 41 6.33 31.39 14.62
C VAL A 41 5.12 30.47 14.86
N GLU A 42 3.97 31.05 15.22
CA GLU A 42 2.72 30.30 15.42
C GLU A 42 2.32 29.51 14.17
N VAL A 43 2.31 30.15 12.98
CA VAL A 43 1.92 29.44 11.75
C VAL A 43 2.95 28.41 11.33
N HIS A 44 4.24 28.65 11.57
CA HIS A 44 5.31 27.68 11.30
C HIS A 44 5.09 26.40 12.13
N ALA A 45 4.82 26.54 13.42
CA ALA A 45 4.48 25.41 14.29
C ALA A 45 3.20 24.69 13.83
N ALA A 46 2.16 25.45 13.44
CA ALA A 46 0.89 24.89 12.98
C ALA A 46 1.04 24.07 11.69
N VAL A 47 1.78 24.57 10.68
CA VAL A 47 2.02 23.80 9.42
C VAL A 47 2.95 22.61 9.63
N LEU A 48 3.89 22.71 10.58
CA LEU A 48 4.77 21.60 10.96
C LEU A 48 3.99 20.47 11.65
N ALA A 49 3.03 20.80 12.51
CA ALA A 49 2.19 19.84 13.23
C ALA A 49 1.24 19.05 12.32
N VAL A 50 0.78 19.66 11.22
CA VAL A 50 -0.07 18.98 10.23
C VAL A 50 0.73 18.36 9.07
N ARG A 51 2.06 18.42 9.13
CA ARG A 51 2.90 17.75 8.15
C ARG A 51 2.58 16.25 8.18
N PRO A 52 2.27 15.61 7.03
CA PRO A 52 2.03 14.19 7.00
C PRO A 52 3.22 13.45 7.64
N SER A 53 2.99 12.81 8.80
CA SER A 53 3.96 11.92 9.41
C SER A 53 4.08 10.69 8.52
N LYS A 54 5.07 10.70 7.61
CA LYS A 54 5.40 9.54 6.79
C LYS A 54 6.03 8.40 7.61
N THR A 55 6.39 8.61 8.88
CA THR A 55 7.49 7.82 9.48
C THR A 55 7.08 6.71 10.44
N SER A 56 6.01 6.83 11.24
CA SER A 56 5.68 5.78 12.24
C SER A 56 4.59 4.80 11.77
N ALA A 57 3.48 5.32 11.25
CA ALA A 57 2.35 4.49 10.80
C ALA A 57 2.70 3.69 9.52
N SER A 58 3.37 4.33 8.55
CA SER A 58 3.90 3.63 7.37
C SER A 58 4.93 2.56 7.75
N ALA A 59 5.78 2.80 8.75
CA ALA A 59 6.77 1.81 9.16
C ALA A 59 6.13 0.59 9.81
N ARG A 60 5.06 0.76 10.61
CA ARG A 60 4.31 -0.37 11.17
C ARG A 60 3.57 -1.14 10.09
N MET A 61 2.95 -0.46 9.13
CA MET A 61 2.30 -1.12 7.99
C MET A 61 3.32 -1.90 7.13
N THR A 62 4.49 -1.31 6.86
CA THR A 62 5.59 -1.99 6.17
C THR A 62 6.06 -3.22 6.95
N SER A 63 6.27 -3.10 8.26
CA SER A 63 6.64 -4.24 9.12
C SER A 63 5.61 -5.36 9.09
N LEU A 64 4.30 -5.04 9.08
CA LEU A 64 3.23 -6.04 8.98
C LEU A 64 3.21 -6.72 7.62
N ASN A 65 3.47 -5.98 6.53
CA ASN A 65 3.56 -6.57 5.18
C ASN A 65 4.77 -7.50 5.05
N GLU A 66 5.92 -7.12 5.62
CA GLU A 66 7.12 -7.97 5.65
C GLU A 66 6.92 -9.22 6.49
N GLU A 67 6.21 -9.10 7.62
CA GLU A 67 5.85 -10.24 8.46
C GLU A 67 4.89 -11.18 7.73
N LEU A 68 3.86 -10.63 7.10
CA LEU A 68 2.92 -11.40 6.28
C LEU A 68 3.64 -12.20 5.19
N ALA A 69 4.52 -11.56 4.42
CA ALA A 69 5.29 -12.22 3.37
C ALA A 69 6.13 -13.40 3.88
N ARG A 70 6.76 -13.27 5.07
CA ARG A 70 7.53 -14.36 5.67
C ARG A 70 6.65 -15.52 6.14
N VAL A 71 5.48 -15.22 6.70
CA VAL A 71 4.53 -16.24 7.17
C VAL A 71 3.89 -16.96 5.98
N ASP A 72 3.52 -16.21 4.94
CA ASP A 72 2.99 -16.69 3.65
C ASP A 72 3.96 -17.67 2.96
N GLU A 73 5.23 -17.28 2.80
CA GLU A 73 6.25 -18.17 2.24
C GLU A 73 6.39 -19.47 3.05
N ARG A 74 6.35 -19.36 4.39
CA ARG A 74 6.40 -20.54 5.27
C ARG A 74 5.14 -21.39 5.14
N HIS A 75 3.96 -20.79 5.07
CA HIS A 75 2.68 -21.44 4.86
C HIS A 75 2.72 -22.28 3.57
N ASP A 76 3.19 -21.70 2.48
CA ASP A 76 3.34 -22.33 1.17
C ASP A 76 4.26 -23.54 1.20
N HIS A 77 5.43 -23.40 1.83
CA HIS A 77 6.37 -24.51 1.97
C HIS A 77 5.81 -25.64 2.83
N LEU A 78 5.03 -25.32 3.86
CA LEU A 78 4.38 -26.33 4.69
C LEU A 78 3.26 -27.05 3.94
N ALA A 79 2.43 -26.34 3.17
CA ALA A 79 1.41 -26.94 2.30
C ALA A 79 2.05 -27.92 1.29
N LYS A 80 3.11 -27.47 0.59
CA LYS A 80 3.89 -28.31 -0.33
C LYS A 80 4.48 -29.53 0.38
N ALA A 81 5.05 -29.34 1.57
CA ALA A 81 5.66 -30.44 2.33
C ALA A 81 4.64 -31.50 2.76
N VAL A 82 3.40 -31.11 3.07
CA VAL A 82 2.33 -32.07 3.36
C VAL A 82 1.94 -32.84 2.09
N SER A 83 1.61 -32.13 1.01
CA SER A 83 1.21 -32.73 -0.27
C SER A 83 2.29 -33.69 -0.82
N TYR A 84 3.53 -33.19 -0.97
CA TYR A 84 4.63 -34.02 -1.46
C TYR A 84 5.03 -35.14 -0.49
N GLY A 85 4.79 -34.95 0.81
CA GLY A 85 5.02 -36.00 1.80
C GLY A 85 4.03 -37.16 1.65
N ILE A 86 2.77 -36.88 1.32
CA ILE A 86 1.75 -37.90 1.03
C ILE A 86 2.11 -38.63 -0.26
N ASP A 87 2.45 -37.89 -1.33
CA ASP A 87 2.86 -38.46 -2.62
C ASP A 87 4.10 -39.35 -2.48
N ALA A 88 5.13 -38.90 -1.78
CA ALA A 88 6.33 -39.72 -1.55
C ALA A 88 6.00 -41.00 -0.77
N HIS A 89 5.16 -40.89 0.27
CA HIS A 89 4.75 -42.05 1.07
C HIS A 89 3.93 -43.04 0.24
N ARG A 90 3.06 -42.54 -0.66
CA ARG A 90 2.31 -43.34 -1.63
C ARG A 90 3.24 -44.16 -2.53
N GLU A 91 4.24 -43.52 -3.13
CA GLU A 91 5.20 -44.20 -4.01
C GLU A 91 6.03 -45.24 -3.25
N HIS A 92 6.38 -44.97 -1.98
CA HIS A 92 7.04 -45.97 -1.14
C HIS A 92 6.18 -47.22 -0.90
N CYS A 93 4.88 -47.06 -0.65
CA CYS A 93 3.96 -48.21 -0.46
C CYS A 93 3.86 -49.07 -1.72
N LEU A 94 3.83 -48.44 -2.90
CA LEU A 94 3.78 -49.15 -4.18
C LEU A 94 5.09 -49.84 -4.56
N ALA A 95 6.21 -49.39 -3.99
CA ALA A 95 7.53 -49.96 -4.20
C ALA A 95 7.85 -51.14 -3.25
N GLU A 96 6.98 -51.45 -2.29
CA GLU A 96 7.11 -52.64 -1.44
C GLU A 96 6.96 -53.95 -2.25
N ASP A 97 7.44 -55.06 -1.68
CA ASP A 97 7.30 -56.40 -2.26
C ASP A 97 6.69 -57.38 -1.22
N PRO A 98 5.38 -57.70 -1.30
CA PRO A 98 4.43 -57.23 -2.33
C PRO A 98 3.99 -55.77 -2.11
N PRO A 99 3.52 -55.06 -3.17
CA PRO A 99 3.05 -53.68 -3.05
C PRO A 99 1.86 -53.49 -2.10
N ASP A 100 1.94 -52.50 -1.20
CA ASP A 100 0.81 -52.11 -0.32
C ASP A 100 -0.13 -51.14 -1.05
N THR A 101 -0.93 -51.69 -1.96
CA THR A 101 -1.94 -50.95 -2.74
C THR A 101 -3.05 -50.35 -1.87
N GLY A 102 -3.35 -50.95 -0.71
CA GLY A 102 -4.37 -50.45 0.21
C GLY A 102 -3.94 -49.13 0.86
N ARG A 103 -2.71 -49.08 1.37
CA ARG A 103 -2.14 -47.87 1.98
C ARG A 103 -1.88 -46.77 0.94
N ALA A 104 -1.48 -47.12 -0.27
CA ALA A 104 -1.38 -46.17 -1.38
C ALA A 104 -2.73 -45.50 -1.71
N ALA A 105 -3.83 -46.27 -1.71
CA ALA A 105 -5.17 -45.70 -1.93
C ALA A 105 -5.62 -44.76 -0.79
N ILE A 106 -5.18 -44.99 0.45
CA ILE A 106 -5.43 -44.06 1.56
C ILE A 106 -4.68 -42.74 1.34
N CYS A 107 -3.46 -42.76 0.79
CA CYS A 107 -2.76 -41.53 0.40
C CYS A 107 -3.60 -40.70 -0.57
N ASP A 108 -4.11 -41.32 -1.64
CA ASP A 108 -4.93 -40.63 -2.66
C ASP A 108 -6.19 -39.99 -2.03
N GLN A 109 -6.84 -40.72 -1.12
CA GLN A 109 -8.01 -40.20 -0.40
C GLN A 109 -7.64 -39.01 0.48
N VAL A 110 -6.60 -39.13 1.31
CA VAL A 110 -6.14 -38.06 2.21
C VAL A 110 -5.72 -36.81 1.41
N GLU A 111 -4.97 -36.99 0.32
CA GLU A 111 -4.54 -35.89 -0.54
C GLU A 111 -5.73 -35.13 -1.12
N SER A 112 -6.73 -35.85 -1.68
CA SER A 112 -7.93 -35.22 -2.24
C SER A 112 -8.78 -34.45 -1.21
N ARG A 113 -8.79 -34.89 0.06
CA ARG A 113 -9.53 -34.22 1.14
C ARG A 113 -8.81 -32.95 1.62
N LEU A 114 -7.49 -33.03 1.79
CA LEU A 114 -6.65 -31.90 2.21
C LEU A 114 -6.49 -30.86 1.08
N PHE A 115 -6.33 -31.31 -0.17
CA PHE A 115 -6.04 -30.49 -1.34
C PHE A 115 -7.06 -30.75 -2.48
N PRO A 116 -8.35 -30.40 -2.31
CA PRO A 116 -9.39 -30.68 -3.31
C PRO A 116 -9.18 -29.95 -4.65
N SER A 117 -8.34 -28.93 -4.68
CA SER A 117 -7.91 -28.22 -5.90
C SER A 117 -6.39 -28.29 -6.09
N GLY A 118 -5.76 -29.32 -5.52
CA GLY A 118 -4.31 -29.44 -5.44
C GLY A 118 -3.67 -28.26 -4.72
N LEU A 119 -2.44 -27.93 -5.13
CA LEU A 119 -1.66 -26.82 -4.57
C LEU A 119 -2.09 -25.43 -5.08
N ALA A 120 -3.26 -25.26 -5.71
CA ALA A 120 -3.76 -23.92 -6.06
C ALA A 120 -3.99 -23.04 -4.81
N ILE A 121 -4.14 -23.66 -3.64
CA ILE A 121 -4.31 -23.03 -2.32
C ILE A 121 -3.21 -22.04 -1.94
N ILE A 122 -1.98 -22.23 -2.43
CA ILE A 122 -0.81 -21.40 -2.12
C ILE A 122 -0.73 -20.11 -2.98
N LYS A 123 -1.68 -19.96 -3.92
CA LYS A 123 -1.79 -18.76 -4.77
C LYS A 123 -3.00 -17.92 -4.37
N ALA A 124 -3.62 -18.27 -3.24
CA ALA A 124 -4.85 -17.63 -2.81
C ALA A 124 -4.54 -16.28 -2.14
N SER A 125 -5.58 -15.47 -1.90
CA SER A 125 -5.38 -14.28 -1.07
C SER A 125 -5.15 -14.68 0.39
N PRO A 126 -4.48 -13.86 1.22
CA PRO A 126 -4.26 -14.14 2.64
C PRO A 126 -5.54 -14.53 3.40
N THR A 127 -6.67 -13.87 3.10
CA THR A 127 -7.98 -14.21 3.66
C THR A 127 -8.47 -15.60 3.23
N ALA A 128 -8.22 -15.99 1.98
CA ALA A 128 -8.59 -17.31 1.48
C ALA A 128 -7.68 -18.40 2.06
N GLU A 129 -6.39 -18.14 2.23
CA GLU A 129 -5.44 -19.08 2.86
C GLU A 129 -5.79 -19.39 4.32
N SER A 130 -6.09 -18.35 5.09
CA SER A 130 -6.59 -18.49 6.46
C SER A 130 -7.92 -19.25 6.52
N GLY A 131 -8.84 -18.98 5.59
CA GLY A 131 -10.09 -19.75 5.47
C GLY A 131 -9.85 -21.23 5.13
N ASN A 132 -8.90 -21.51 4.24
CA ASN A 132 -8.59 -22.88 3.83
C ASN A 132 -7.91 -23.69 4.94
N THR A 133 -6.97 -23.10 5.67
CA THR A 133 -6.34 -23.74 6.83
C THR A 133 -7.33 -23.97 7.98
N ALA A 134 -8.29 -23.07 8.18
CA ALA A 134 -9.40 -23.29 9.11
C ALA A 134 -10.30 -24.46 8.69
N ARG A 135 -10.60 -24.60 7.38
CA ARG A 135 -11.30 -25.78 6.84
C ARG A 135 -10.54 -27.07 7.14
N ILE A 136 -9.22 -27.06 6.97
CA ILE A 136 -8.37 -28.24 7.20
C ILE A 136 -8.31 -28.59 8.69
N ALA A 137 -8.18 -27.60 9.57
CA ALA A 137 -8.26 -27.84 11.02
C ALA A 137 -9.56 -28.55 11.39
N ARG A 138 -10.70 -28.02 10.90
CA ARG A 138 -12.02 -28.63 11.10
C ARG A 138 -12.12 -30.04 10.51
N LEU A 139 -11.56 -30.26 9.32
CA LEU A 139 -11.53 -31.58 8.69
C LEU A 139 -10.78 -32.61 9.55
N LEU A 140 -9.66 -32.23 10.16
CA LEU A 140 -8.89 -33.13 11.03
C LEU A 140 -9.63 -33.45 12.34
N ASP A 141 -10.47 -32.54 12.83
CA ASP A 141 -11.34 -32.77 13.97
C ASP A 141 -12.54 -33.68 13.62
N GLU A 142 -13.16 -33.45 12.46
CA GLU A 142 -14.32 -34.21 11.96
C GLU A 142 -13.94 -35.61 11.44
N GLU A 143 -12.73 -35.77 10.90
CA GLU A 143 -12.21 -37.04 10.37
C GLU A 143 -10.86 -37.41 11.02
N PRO A 144 -10.84 -37.86 12.29
CA PRO A 144 -9.60 -38.18 13.02
C PRO A 144 -8.74 -39.26 12.37
N SER A 145 -9.33 -40.11 11.52
CA SER A 145 -8.59 -41.12 10.74
C SER A 145 -7.54 -40.48 9.82
N ILE A 146 -7.80 -39.29 9.28
CA ILE A 146 -6.82 -38.53 8.48
C ILE A 146 -5.65 -38.11 9.36
N ALA A 147 -5.92 -37.57 10.55
CA ALA A 147 -4.87 -37.14 11.48
C ALA A 147 -4.01 -38.33 11.94
N GLU A 148 -4.64 -39.45 12.31
CA GLU A 148 -3.91 -40.66 12.70
C GLU A 148 -3.12 -41.25 11.53
N PHE A 149 -3.62 -41.19 10.29
CA PHE A 149 -2.85 -41.60 9.11
C PHE A 149 -1.60 -40.73 8.92
N LEU A 150 -1.75 -39.40 8.92
CA LEU A 150 -0.63 -38.44 8.79
C LEU A 150 0.42 -38.61 9.90
N LYS A 151 0.01 -39.07 11.08
CA LYS A 151 0.91 -39.37 12.20
C LYS A 151 1.78 -40.60 11.95
N THR A 152 1.36 -41.51 11.06
CA THR A 152 2.18 -42.67 10.68
C THR A 152 3.26 -42.36 9.65
N ILE A 153 3.20 -41.19 8.99
CA ILE A 153 4.17 -40.81 7.95
C ILE A 153 5.30 -40.00 8.60
N PRO A 154 6.57 -40.46 8.53
CA PRO A 154 7.71 -39.74 9.11
C PRO A 154 8.00 -38.42 8.40
N ALA A 155 8.46 -37.43 9.16
CA ALA A 155 8.95 -36.14 8.67
C ALA A 155 10.28 -35.77 9.36
N PRO A 156 11.08 -34.83 8.80
CA PRO A 156 12.38 -34.46 9.36
C PRO A 156 12.34 -34.05 10.84
N GLY A 157 13.39 -34.43 11.58
CA GLY A 157 13.54 -34.03 12.99
C GLY A 157 12.69 -34.85 13.98
N LYS A 158 12.51 -36.15 13.74
CA LYS A 158 11.66 -37.05 14.57
C LYS A 158 10.21 -36.57 14.68
N ARG A 159 9.69 -35.99 13.59
CA ARG A 159 8.32 -35.49 13.49
C ARG A 159 7.52 -36.38 12.54
N THR A 160 6.24 -36.09 12.42
CA THR A 160 5.32 -36.76 11.51
C THR A 160 4.72 -35.74 10.54
N LEU A 161 4.08 -36.22 9.48
CA LEU A 161 3.40 -35.33 8.54
C LEU A 161 2.23 -34.58 9.20
N LEU A 162 1.60 -35.18 10.22
CA LEU A 162 0.60 -34.50 11.06
C LEU A 162 1.17 -33.24 11.70
N HIS A 163 2.40 -33.30 12.24
CA HIS A 163 3.04 -32.13 12.83
C HIS A 163 3.31 -31.04 11.77
N THR A 164 3.65 -31.42 10.54
CA THR A 164 3.80 -30.47 9.43
C THR A 164 2.46 -29.82 9.08
N ALA A 165 1.36 -30.60 9.02
CA ALA A 165 0.02 -30.08 8.79
C ALA A 165 -0.46 -29.14 9.92
N GLN A 166 -0.16 -29.44 11.18
CA GLN A 166 -0.46 -28.55 12.31
C GLN A 166 0.29 -27.22 12.21
N ARG A 167 1.56 -27.24 11.79
CA ARG A 167 2.33 -26.00 11.53
C ARG A 167 1.76 -25.20 10.37
N TRP A 168 1.26 -25.89 9.35
CA TRP A 168 0.60 -25.25 8.22
C TRP A 168 -0.67 -24.51 8.68
N ILE A 169 -1.52 -25.20 9.46
CA ILE A 169 -2.72 -24.61 10.07
C ILE A 169 -2.37 -23.39 10.93
N ALA A 170 -1.36 -23.52 11.80
CA ALA A 170 -0.92 -22.42 12.67
C ALA A 170 -0.43 -21.20 11.86
N SER A 171 0.28 -21.43 10.74
CA SER A 171 0.71 -20.32 9.87
C SER A 171 -0.49 -19.60 9.22
N GLY A 172 -1.56 -20.33 8.86
CA GLY A 172 -2.79 -19.69 8.37
C GLY A 172 -3.54 -18.87 9.44
N GLN A 173 -3.48 -19.29 10.70
CA GLN A 173 -3.99 -18.49 11.83
C GLN A 173 -3.15 -17.21 12.05
N GLU A 174 -1.82 -17.31 11.94
CA GLU A 174 -0.92 -16.16 11.99
C GLU A 174 -1.21 -15.16 10.86
N ILE A 175 -1.42 -15.65 9.62
CA ILE A 175 -1.83 -14.81 8.48
C ILE A 175 -3.11 -14.04 8.80
N SER A 176 -4.13 -14.73 9.33
CA SER A 176 -5.41 -14.10 9.72
C SER A 176 -5.21 -13.00 10.77
N ALA A 177 -4.37 -13.25 11.78
CA ALA A 177 -4.08 -12.27 12.83
C ALA A 177 -3.34 -11.03 12.28
N ILE A 178 -2.39 -11.22 11.35
CA ILE A 178 -1.67 -10.11 10.71
C ILE A 178 -2.61 -9.29 9.83
N GLU A 179 -3.47 -9.93 9.04
CA GLU A 179 -4.49 -9.25 8.23
C GLU A 179 -5.43 -8.41 9.10
N HIS A 180 -5.89 -8.95 10.24
CA HIS A 180 -6.73 -8.19 11.17
C HIS A 180 -5.99 -6.96 11.72
N GLN A 181 -4.71 -7.10 12.09
CA GLN A 181 -3.89 -5.96 12.53
C GLN A 181 -3.69 -4.93 11.42
N ARG A 182 -3.53 -5.36 10.16
CA ARG A 182 -3.42 -4.46 9.00
C ARG A 182 -4.72 -3.69 8.79
N ASP A 183 -5.86 -4.37 8.85
CA ASP A 183 -7.18 -3.74 8.70
C ASP A 183 -7.48 -2.76 9.82
N GLU A 184 -7.20 -3.13 11.08
CA GLU A 184 -7.31 -2.22 12.22
C GLU A 184 -6.41 -1.00 12.07
N LEU A 185 -5.16 -1.19 11.64
CA LEU A 185 -4.21 -0.09 11.45
C LEU A 185 -4.69 0.83 10.33
N ALA A 186 -5.12 0.28 9.20
CA ALA A 186 -5.68 1.04 8.09
C ALA A 186 -6.97 1.79 8.49
N ALA A 187 -7.83 1.18 9.31
CA ALA A 187 -9.02 1.83 9.85
C ALA A 187 -8.64 2.97 10.80
N LYS A 188 -7.72 2.72 11.75
CA LYS A 188 -7.18 3.75 12.65
C LYS A 188 -6.55 4.90 11.88
N GLU A 189 -5.84 4.63 10.78
CA GLU A 189 -5.27 5.66 9.89
C GLU A 189 -6.36 6.48 9.19
N LYS A 190 -7.44 5.84 8.72
CA LYS A 190 -8.58 6.53 8.11
C LYS A 190 -9.39 7.37 9.12
N THR A 191 -9.45 6.95 10.38
CA THR A 191 -10.23 7.63 11.44
C THR A 191 -9.37 8.51 12.36
N ALA A 192 -8.05 8.49 12.23
CA ALA A 192 -7.15 9.32 13.02
C ALA A 192 -7.42 10.80 12.69
N PRO A 193 -7.72 11.65 13.70
CA PRO A 193 -8.02 13.05 13.46
C PRO A 193 -6.72 13.83 13.23
N VAL A 194 -6.19 13.77 12.02
CA VAL A 194 -5.48 14.92 11.42
C VAL A 194 -6.41 15.44 10.34
N VAL A 195 -7.48 16.08 10.81
CA VAL A 195 -8.68 16.41 10.03
C VAL A 195 -8.28 17.25 8.82
N SER A 196 -8.81 16.93 7.63
CA SER A 196 -8.72 17.80 6.45
C SER A 196 -9.08 19.26 6.77
N ALA A 197 -9.98 19.47 7.74
CA ALA A 197 -10.33 20.76 8.33
C ALA A 197 -9.15 21.43 9.08
N THR A 198 -8.35 20.68 9.85
CA THR A 198 -7.14 21.19 10.53
C THR A 198 -6.03 21.51 9.54
N ILE A 199 -5.85 20.69 8.51
CA ILE A 199 -4.91 20.97 7.41
C ILE A 199 -5.33 22.24 6.67
N LEU A 200 -6.61 22.36 6.32
CA LEU A 200 -7.15 23.55 5.66
C LEU A 200 -7.05 24.79 6.55
N ALA A 201 -7.31 24.67 7.86
CA ALA A 201 -7.16 25.75 8.83
C ALA A 201 -5.70 26.22 8.93
N ALA A 202 -4.74 25.29 9.06
CA ALA A 202 -3.32 25.61 9.09
C ALA A 202 -2.86 26.28 7.79
N ARG A 203 -3.29 25.77 6.61
CA ARG A 203 -3.03 26.40 5.31
C ARG A 203 -3.58 27.81 5.23
N ASN A 204 -4.83 28.01 5.65
CA ASN A 204 -5.48 29.32 5.60
C ASN A 204 -4.82 30.33 6.54
N GLN A 205 -4.42 29.89 7.74
CA GLN A 205 -3.69 30.73 8.69
C GLN A 205 -2.32 31.12 8.15
N TRP A 206 -1.57 30.16 7.57
CA TRP A 206 -0.30 30.40 6.91
C TRP A 206 -0.45 31.40 5.75
N LEU A 207 -1.44 31.19 4.88
CA LEU A 207 -1.72 32.08 3.75
C LEU A 207 -1.99 33.50 4.22
N ARG A 208 -2.78 33.68 5.29
CA ARG A 208 -3.12 34.99 5.84
C ARG A 208 -1.88 35.71 6.36
N VAL A 209 -1.08 35.04 7.20
CA VAL A 209 0.11 35.65 7.83
C VAL A 209 1.18 35.96 6.79
N VAL A 210 1.48 35.02 5.88
CA VAL A 210 2.49 35.24 4.84
C VAL A 210 2.04 36.32 3.85
N SER A 211 0.75 36.38 3.48
CA SER A 211 0.26 37.48 2.66
C SER A 211 0.40 38.83 3.36
N ALA A 212 0.11 38.92 4.67
CA ALA A 212 0.31 40.14 5.44
C ALA A 212 1.78 40.59 5.47
N VAL A 213 2.72 39.65 5.62
CA VAL A 213 4.16 39.95 5.53
C VAL A 213 4.51 40.51 4.15
N LEU A 214 4.07 39.85 3.07
CA LEU A 214 4.36 40.31 1.71
C LEU A 214 3.78 41.70 1.42
N SER A 215 2.54 41.96 1.84
CA SER A 215 1.89 43.26 1.64
C SER A 215 2.56 44.38 2.43
N ASN A 216 3.05 44.12 3.66
CA ASN A 216 3.80 45.12 4.42
C ASN A 216 5.20 45.36 3.82
N LEU A 217 5.83 44.34 3.23
CA LEU A 217 7.08 44.49 2.49
C LEU A 217 6.93 45.31 1.21
N GLU A 218 5.76 45.29 0.56
CA GLU A 218 5.49 46.07 -0.66
C GLU A 218 5.45 47.58 -0.41
N ILE A 219 5.15 48.00 0.81
CA ILE A 219 5.08 49.42 1.22
C ILE A 219 6.20 49.82 2.17
N SER A 220 7.14 48.91 2.46
CA SER A 220 8.23 49.15 3.42
C SER A 220 9.26 50.13 2.85
N ASN A 221 9.79 50.98 3.73
CA ASN A 221 10.91 51.88 3.41
C ASN A 221 12.29 51.25 3.70
N ALA A 222 12.34 49.96 4.04
CA ALA A 222 13.59 49.25 4.29
C ALA A 222 14.45 49.13 3.01
N PRO A 223 15.77 48.89 3.14
CA PRO A 223 16.64 48.65 2.00
C PRO A 223 16.10 47.58 1.06
N ALA A 224 16.14 47.84 -0.26
CA ALA A 224 15.55 46.95 -1.26
C ALA A 224 16.13 45.53 -1.23
N ASP A 225 17.42 45.40 -0.93
CA ASP A 225 18.10 44.13 -0.76
C ASP A 225 17.57 43.36 0.46
N ALA A 226 17.29 44.05 1.58
CA ALA A 226 16.67 43.45 2.77
C ALA A 226 15.25 42.94 2.47
N VAL A 227 14.46 43.76 1.78
CA VAL A 227 13.10 43.41 1.35
C VAL A 227 13.11 42.19 0.44
N GLU A 228 13.91 42.20 -0.62
CA GLU A 228 14.01 41.09 -1.58
C GLU A 228 14.60 39.82 -0.98
N THR A 229 15.47 39.96 0.02
CA THR A 229 16.02 38.83 0.76
C THR A 229 14.91 38.04 1.47
N ILE A 230 13.89 38.71 2.01
CA ILE A 230 12.73 38.06 2.67
C ILE A 230 11.67 37.66 1.64
N ARG A 231 11.31 38.57 0.73
CA ARG A 231 10.20 38.43 -0.22
C ARG A 231 10.49 37.44 -1.35
N GLY A 232 11.69 37.52 -1.93
CA GLY A 232 12.07 36.82 -3.14
C GLY A 232 11.89 35.29 -3.10
N PRO A 233 12.34 34.59 -2.04
CA PRO A 233 12.14 33.14 -1.92
C PRO A 233 10.68 32.72 -1.94
N VAL A 234 9.79 33.48 -1.28
CA VAL A 234 8.35 33.19 -1.20
C VAL A 234 7.69 33.36 -2.56
N LEU A 235 8.01 34.44 -3.29
CA LEU A 235 7.48 34.67 -4.64
C LEU A 235 7.96 33.59 -5.62
N LYS A 236 9.26 33.28 -5.62
CA LYS A 236 9.83 32.20 -6.45
C LYS A 236 9.18 30.84 -6.15
N GLY A 237 8.94 30.55 -4.87
CA GLY A 237 8.21 29.34 -4.44
C GLY A 237 6.77 29.32 -4.95
N SER A 238 6.06 30.43 -4.79
CA SER A 238 4.68 30.62 -5.27
C SER A 238 4.57 30.42 -6.79
N ASP A 239 5.48 31.00 -7.57
CA ASP A 239 5.45 30.93 -9.03
C ASP A 239 5.72 29.50 -9.51
N ARG A 240 6.68 28.82 -8.88
CA ARG A 240 6.96 27.40 -9.16
C ARG A 240 5.73 26.54 -8.87
N ALA A 241 5.06 26.77 -7.74
CA ALA A 241 3.84 26.05 -7.39
C ALA A 241 2.69 26.32 -8.36
N GLY A 242 2.51 27.57 -8.78
CA GLY A 242 1.52 27.95 -9.79
C GLY A 242 1.75 27.28 -11.14
N ARG A 243 3.00 27.24 -11.63
CA ARG A 243 3.36 26.56 -12.89
C ARG A 243 3.07 25.06 -12.84
N ARG A 244 3.41 24.39 -11.73
CA ARG A 244 3.09 22.96 -11.54
C ARG A 244 1.58 22.73 -11.59
N TYR A 245 0.81 23.54 -10.87
CA TYR A 245 -0.64 23.42 -10.86
C TYR A 245 -1.26 23.60 -12.26
N ALA A 246 -0.77 24.58 -13.04
CA ALA A 246 -1.21 24.79 -14.42
C ALA A 246 -0.87 23.58 -15.32
N SER A 247 0.33 23.00 -15.19
CA SER A 247 0.73 21.82 -15.98
C SER A 247 -0.05 20.55 -15.64
N SER A 248 -0.49 20.38 -14.39
CA SER A 248 -1.35 19.26 -13.97
C SER A 248 -2.83 19.43 -14.37
N GLY A 249 -3.26 20.65 -14.68
CA GLY A 249 -4.63 20.91 -15.17
C GLY A 249 -4.81 20.63 -16.67
N THR A 250 -3.73 20.73 -17.46
CA THR A 250 -3.77 20.53 -18.92
C THR A 250 -3.76 19.05 -19.33
N SER A 251 -3.50 18.11 -18.41
CA SER A 251 -3.42 16.67 -18.70
C SER A 251 -4.78 15.96 -18.82
N VAL A 252 -5.91 16.65 -18.67
CA VAL A 252 -7.27 16.06 -18.78
C VAL A 252 -8.06 16.58 -20.00
N ALA A 253 -7.54 17.57 -20.74
CA ALA A 253 -8.23 18.18 -21.88
C ALA A 253 -7.72 17.69 -23.26
N GLY A 254 -7.30 16.43 -23.35
CA GLY A 254 -6.71 15.84 -24.54
C GLY A 254 -6.96 14.35 -24.68
N VAL A 255 -8.22 13.91 -24.58
CA VAL A 255 -8.63 12.61 -25.10
C VAL A 255 -9.57 12.86 -26.27
N ALA A 256 -9.13 12.36 -27.42
CA ALA A 256 -9.66 12.59 -28.75
C ALA A 256 -11.14 12.21 -28.90
N GLU A 257 -11.83 13.05 -29.65
CA GLU A 257 -13.11 12.79 -30.30
C GLU A 257 -13.05 11.47 -31.10
N PRO A 258 -14.02 10.55 -30.95
CA PRO A 258 -14.05 9.33 -31.77
C PRO A 258 -14.44 9.69 -33.21
N ARG A 259 -13.51 9.51 -34.15
CA ARG A 259 -13.81 9.50 -35.59
C ARG A 259 -14.86 8.41 -35.88
N GLN A 260 -16.01 8.82 -36.40
CA GLN A 260 -16.93 7.92 -37.10
C GLN A 260 -16.24 7.31 -38.33
N PRO A 261 -16.30 5.99 -38.56
CA PRO A 261 -15.81 5.41 -39.80
C PRO A 261 -16.80 5.67 -40.94
N ALA A 262 -16.29 6.25 -42.02
CA ALA A 262 -16.98 6.43 -43.28
C ALA A 262 -17.26 5.06 -43.93
N MET A 263 -18.53 4.76 -44.17
CA MET A 263 -18.96 3.65 -45.03
C MET A 263 -19.12 4.17 -46.46
N ALA A 264 -18.11 3.92 -47.29
CA ALA A 264 -18.21 3.82 -48.75
C ALA A 264 -17.45 2.53 -49.10
N GLY A 265 -18.09 1.48 -49.59
CA GLY A 265 -18.70 1.45 -50.91
C GLY A 265 -17.68 0.86 -51.88
N ALA A 266 -17.61 -0.47 -51.96
CA ALA A 266 -16.87 -1.18 -52.99
C ALA A 266 -17.68 -2.41 -53.41
N GLY A 267 -18.44 -2.26 -54.49
CA GLY A 267 -18.96 -3.37 -55.27
C GLY A 267 -17.93 -3.85 -56.28
N GLY A 268 -18.02 -5.13 -56.67
CA GLY A 268 -17.46 -5.60 -57.94
C GLY A 268 -16.89 -7.02 -57.97
N GLY A 269 -17.77 -8.02 -57.99
CA GLY A 269 -17.79 -9.13 -58.95
C GLY A 269 -16.66 -10.18 -59.00
N ALA A 270 -17.03 -11.47 -58.93
CA ALA A 270 -17.12 -12.37 -60.10
C ALA A 270 -17.35 -13.86 -59.72
N GLY A 271 -18.16 -14.57 -60.53
CA GLY A 271 -18.05 -16.02 -60.77
C GLY A 271 -19.15 -16.91 -60.14
N THR A 272 -20.30 -17.11 -60.79
CA THR A 272 -20.67 -18.30 -61.60
C THR A 272 -20.70 -19.66 -60.87
N SER A 273 -21.89 -20.20 -60.63
CA SER A 273 -22.32 -21.45 -61.29
C SER A 273 -23.84 -21.59 -61.27
N VAL A 274 -24.35 -22.07 -62.40
CA VAL A 274 -25.73 -22.39 -62.73
C VAL A 274 -25.92 -23.88 -62.51
N PHE A 275 -27.07 -24.31 -61.97
CA PHE A 275 -27.60 -25.65 -62.17
C PHE A 275 -29.13 -25.58 -62.23
N GLU A 276 -29.68 -25.78 -63.43
CA GLU A 276 -31.03 -26.26 -63.70
C GLU A 276 -30.91 -27.72 -64.17
N GLY A 277 -31.89 -28.56 -63.81
CA GLY A 277 -32.02 -29.95 -64.27
C GLY A 277 -32.29 -30.93 -63.15
#